data_AF-A0A7L5YRW6-F1
#
_entry.id   AF-A0A7L5YRW6-F1
#
_cell.length_a   1.000
_cell.length_b   1.000
_cell.length_c   1.000
_cell.angle_alpha   90.00
_cell.angle_beta   90.00
_cell.angle_gamma   90.00
#
_symmetry.space_group_name_H-M   'P 1'
#
loop_
_entity.id
_entity.type
_entity.pdbx_description
1 polymer ?
#
loop_
_entity_poly.entity_id
_entity_poly.type
_entity_poly.pdbx_seq_one_letter_code
_entity_poly.pdbx_strand_id
1 'polypeptide(L)'
;MWRMAWAAHVAWTDLGSDIDVWAQHLGADGSLWWAGHGVAVATSTGDQKNLAAVSDGQFGLIVGWQDNRNDPDSFDLYAQRVGTTPTARPCR
;
A
#
# COMPACT_ATOMS: atom_id res chain seq x y z
N MET A 1 30.39 4.69 -15.48
CA MET A 1 29.45 5.69 -14.94
C MET A 1 28.32 4.92 -14.29
N TRP A 2 28.31 4.81 -12.96
CA TRP A 2 27.22 4.13 -12.25
C TRP A 2 26.10 5.15 -12.04
N ARG A 3 24.97 4.97 -12.73
CA ARG A 3 23.75 5.70 -12.39
C ARG A 3 23.18 5.01 -11.16
N MET A 4 23.11 5.72 -10.04
CA MET A 4 22.19 5.34 -8.97
C MET A 4 20.79 5.51 -9.55
N ALA A 5 20.13 4.38 -9.83
CA ALA A 5 18.79 4.35 -10.37
C ALA A 5 17.83 4.37 -9.17
N TRP A 6 17.11 5.48 -8.98
CA TRP A 6 16.17 5.64 -7.87
C TRP A 6 14.85 4.94 -8.23
N ALA A 7 14.46 3.96 -7.42
CA ALA A 7 13.14 3.34 -7.50
C ALA A 7 12.10 4.17 -6.73
N ALA A 8 10.82 3.98 -7.02
CA ALA A 8 9.73 4.73 -6.40
C ALA A 8 8.68 3.79 -5.79
N HIS A 9 8.06 4.22 -4.70
CA HIS A 9 6.88 3.59 -4.13
C HIS A 9 5.68 4.52 -4.29
N VAL A 10 4.54 3.95 -4.67
CA VAL A 10 3.26 4.67 -4.78
C VAL A 10 2.22 3.92 -3.97
N ALA A 11 1.41 4.65 -3.21
CA ALA A 11 0.22 4.13 -2.57
C ALA A 11 -0.99 4.96 -3.01
N TRP A 12 -2.13 4.31 -3.23
CA TRP A 12 -3.36 4.95 -3.66
C TRP A 12 -4.57 4.28 -3.04
N THR A 13 -5.69 5.00 -3.08
CA THR A 13 -7.02 4.47 -2.79
C THR A 13 -7.68 4.04 -4.10
N ASP A 14 -8.21 2.83 -4.16
CA ASP A 14 -9.10 2.38 -5.24
C ASP A 14 -10.56 2.63 -4.82
N LEU A 15 -11.35 3.22 -5.72
CA LEU A 15 -12.74 3.63 -5.43
C LEU A 15 -13.69 2.59 -6.01
N GLY A 16 -14.24 1.73 -5.15
CA GLY A 16 -15.25 0.72 -5.48
C GLY A 16 -16.55 0.91 -4.69
N SER A 17 -17.18 -0.19 -4.28
CA SER A 17 -18.27 -0.17 -3.29
C SER A 17 -17.77 0.26 -1.91
N ASP A 18 -16.53 -0.13 -1.60
CA ASP A 18 -15.72 0.28 -0.47
C ASP A 18 -14.45 0.94 -1.03
N ILE A 19 -13.76 1.74 -0.22
CA ILE A 19 -12.44 2.29 -0.57
C ILE A 19 -11.34 1.37 -0.07
N ASP A 20 -10.50 0.87 -0.98
CA ASP A 20 -9.39 -0.03 -0.68
C ASP A 20 -8.04 0.69 -0.78
N VAL A 21 -7.04 0.25 -0.01
CA VAL A 21 -5.66 0.77 -0.08
C VAL A 21 -4.78 -0.19 -0.86
N TRP A 22 -4.11 0.36 -1.87
CA TRP A 22 -3.22 -0.36 -2.78
C TRP A 22 -1.84 0.30 -2.84
N ALA A 23 -0.83 -0.48 -3.23
CA ALA A 23 0.52 0.04 -3.42
C ALA A 23 1.27 -0.62 -4.58
N GLN A 24 2.28 0.07 -5.10
CA GLN A 24 3.17 -0.41 -6.16
C GLN A 24 4.62 0.04 -5.89
N HIS A 25 5.56 -0.81 -6.25
CA HIS A 25 6.98 -0.49 -6.33
C HIS A 25 7.36 -0.43 -7.82
N LEU A 26 7.87 0.72 -8.25
CA LEU A 26 8.35 0.96 -9.60
C LEU A 26 9.88 1.03 -9.62
N GLY A 27 10.48 0.27 -10.53
CA GLY A 27 11.88 0.42 -10.89
C GLY A 27 12.15 1.80 -11.51
N ALA A 28 13.42 2.19 -11.54
CA ALA A 28 13.84 3.48 -12.08
C ALA A 28 13.55 3.66 -13.59
N ASP A 29 13.30 2.56 -14.30
CA ASP A 29 12.88 2.50 -15.70
C ASP A 29 11.34 2.45 -15.87
N GLY A 30 10.59 2.55 -14.77
CA GLY A 30 9.14 2.41 -14.75
C GLY A 30 8.65 0.95 -14.73
N SER A 31 9.55 -0.03 -14.66
CA SER A 31 9.15 -1.44 -14.53
C SER A 31 8.40 -1.67 -13.21
N LEU A 32 7.37 -2.51 -13.24
CA LEU A 32 6.61 -2.88 -12.05
C LEU A 32 7.35 -3.98 -11.31
N TRP A 33 7.76 -3.72 -10.06
CA TRP A 33 8.52 -4.67 -9.24
C TRP A 33 7.62 -5.53 -8.36
N TRP A 34 6.44 -5.03 -7.99
CA TRP A 34 5.37 -5.91 -7.49
C TRP A 34 4.44 -6.31 -8.64
N ALA A 35 3.95 -7.55 -8.57
CA ALA A 35 3.15 -8.14 -9.65
C ALA A 35 1.85 -7.36 -9.92
N GLY A 36 1.46 -7.28 -11.19
CA GLY A 36 0.12 -6.82 -11.61
C GLY A 36 -0.14 -5.32 -11.49
N HIS A 37 -1.40 -4.95 -11.24
CA HIS A 37 -1.89 -3.58 -11.11
C HIS A 37 -1.56 -2.94 -9.74
N GLY A 38 -0.70 -3.55 -8.94
CA GLY A 38 -0.44 -3.20 -7.55
C GLY A 38 -0.75 -4.35 -6.61
N VAL A 39 -0.39 -4.16 -5.35
CA VAL A 39 -0.66 -5.11 -4.26
C VAL A 39 -1.69 -4.51 -3.33
N ALA A 40 -2.66 -5.34 -2.93
CA ALA A 40 -3.62 -5.00 -1.90
C ALA A 40 -2.89 -4.82 -0.56
N VAL A 41 -3.03 -3.64 0.04
CA VAL A 41 -2.59 -3.36 1.41
C VAL A 41 -3.76 -3.58 2.36
N ALA A 42 -4.92 -3.01 2.04
CA ALA A 42 -6.16 -3.23 2.78
C ALA A 42 -7.32 -3.30 1.79
N THR A 43 -8.09 -4.39 1.89
CA THR A 43 -9.31 -4.63 1.09
C THR A 43 -10.40 -5.23 1.99
N SER A 44 -10.50 -4.72 3.21
CA SER A 44 -11.50 -5.18 4.17
C SER A 44 -12.83 -4.48 3.87
N THR A 45 -13.96 -5.07 4.28
CA THR A 45 -15.25 -4.37 4.23
C THR A 45 -15.17 -3.01 4.92
N GLY A 46 -15.85 -2.01 4.37
CA GLY A 46 -15.78 -0.63 4.82
C GLY A 46 -14.68 0.16 4.11
N ASP A 47 -14.60 1.45 4.40
CA ASP A 47 -13.70 2.41 3.78
C ASP A 47 -12.34 2.47 4.46
N GLN A 48 -11.28 2.39 3.64
CA GLN A 48 -9.90 2.69 4.00
C GLN A 48 -9.44 4.02 3.39
N LYS A 49 -9.39 5.07 4.21
CA LYS A 49 -9.20 6.46 3.78
C LYS A 49 -7.99 7.13 4.44
N ASN A 50 -7.67 8.33 3.96
CA ASN A 50 -6.66 9.21 4.57
C ASN A 50 -5.30 8.53 4.75
N LEU A 51 -4.86 7.78 3.73
CA LEU A 51 -3.60 7.05 3.79
C LEU A 51 -2.39 7.99 3.80
N ALA A 52 -1.34 7.56 4.49
CA ALA A 52 0.01 8.10 4.40
C ALA A 52 1.01 6.97 4.23
N ALA A 53 2.06 7.18 3.44
CA ALA A 53 3.06 6.16 3.16
C ALA A 53 4.48 6.70 3.25
N VAL A 54 5.41 5.87 3.73
CA VAL A 54 6.84 6.17 3.83
C VAL A 54 7.68 4.95 3.46
N SER A 55 8.82 5.16 2.82
CA SER A 55 9.80 4.09 2.57
C SER A 55 10.27 3.48 3.87
N ASP A 56 10.45 2.15 3.89
CA ASP A 56 11.02 1.44 5.05
C ASP A 56 12.57 1.41 5.04
N GLY A 57 13.21 2.03 4.03
CA GLY A 57 14.66 2.05 3.84
C GLY A 57 15.28 0.74 3.34
N GLN A 58 14.46 -0.30 3.11
CA GLN A 58 14.86 -1.65 2.70
C GLN A 58 14.01 -2.12 1.51
N PHE A 59 13.76 -1.22 0.54
CA PHE A 59 12.98 -1.47 -0.68
C PHE A 59 11.51 -1.88 -0.44
N GLY A 60 10.96 -1.53 0.72
CA GLY A 60 9.56 -1.68 1.07
C GLY A 60 8.90 -0.35 1.46
N LEU A 61 7.63 -0.47 1.85
CA LEU A 61 6.74 0.65 2.14
C LEU A 61 6.00 0.40 3.45
N ILE A 62 5.95 1.40 4.33
CA ILE A 62 5.04 1.43 5.48
C ILE A 62 3.87 2.32 5.08
N VAL A 63 2.65 1.78 5.14
CA VAL A 63 1.42 2.51 4.83
C VAL A 63 0.56 2.54 6.09
N GLY A 64 0.08 3.71 6.47
CA GLY A 64 -0.92 3.89 7.53
C GLY A 64 -2.20 4.49 6.95
N TRP A 65 -3.36 4.12 7.47
CA TRP A 65 -4.66 4.59 7.00
C TRP A 65 -5.71 4.59 8.12
N GLN A 66 -6.81 5.29 7.89
CA GLN A 66 -8.02 5.21 8.69
C GLN A 66 -8.94 4.14 8.11
N ASP A 67 -9.55 3.34 8.98
CA ASP A 67 -10.36 2.19 8.58
C ASP A 67 -11.60 2.03 9.45
N ASN A 68 -12.78 1.92 8.83
CA ASN A 68 -14.06 1.74 9.53
C ASN A 68 -14.60 0.30 9.43
N ARG A 69 -13.74 -0.70 9.15
CA ARG A 69 -14.15 -2.11 8.98
C ARG A 69 -14.93 -2.74 10.13
N ASN A 70 -14.80 -2.18 11.34
CA ASN A 70 -15.44 -2.71 12.54
C ASN A 70 -16.70 -1.94 12.94
N ASP A 71 -16.81 -0.66 12.53
CA ASP A 71 -17.90 0.24 12.87
C ASP A 71 -18.03 1.29 11.76
N PRO A 72 -19.10 1.30 10.95
CA PRO A 72 -19.21 2.21 9.80
C PRO A 72 -19.20 3.70 10.20
N ASP A 73 -19.53 4.02 11.46
CA ASP A 73 -19.59 5.38 11.98
C ASP A 73 -18.29 5.82 12.69
N SER A 74 -17.28 4.95 12.78
CA SER A 74 -16.01 5.22 13.47
C SER A 74 -14.79 4.72 12.69
N PHE A 75 -13.68 5.47 12.75
CA PHE A 75 -12.44 5.08 12.09
C PHE A 75 -11.35 4.77 13.12
N ASP A 76 -10.81 3.55 13.04
CA ASP A 76 -9.60 3.14 13.74
C ASP A 76 -8.35 3.41 12.86
N LEU A 77 -7.19 3.51 13.48
CA LEU A 77 -5.92 3.64 12.77
C LEU A 77 -5.25 2.28 12.56
N TYR A 78 -4.90 1.98 11.31
CA TYR A 78 -4.16 0.79 10.93
C TYR A 78 -2.88 1.16 10.21
N ALA A 79 -1.92 0.24 10.25
CA ALA A 79 -0.72 0.33 9.44
C ALA A 79 -0.23 -1.06 9.03
N GLN A 80 0.38 -1.13 7.85
CA GLN A 80 0.98 -2.34 7.33
C GLN A 80 2.30 -2.01 6.63
N ARG A 81 3.31 -2.85 6.87
CA ARG A 81 4.53 -2.86 6.10
C ARG A 81 4.40 -3.82 4.92
N VAL A 82 4.63 -3.31 3.72
CA VAL A 82 4.76 -4.08 2.49
C VAL A 82 6.25 -4.27 2.19
N GLY A 83 6.71 -5.52 2.18
CA GLY A 83 8.09 -5.86 1.89
C GLY A 83 8.43 -5.88 0.39
N THR A 84 9.69 -6.20 0.08
CA THR A 84 10.21 -6.32 -1.29
C THR A 84 9.53 -7.41 -2.10
N THR A 85 9.13 -8.49 -1.43
CA THR A 85 8.22 -9.51 -1.95
C THR A 85 6.91 -9.36 -1.19
N PRO A 86 5.83 -8.91 -1.84
CA PRO A 86 4.52 -8.83 -1.21
C PRO A 86 4.03 -10.25 -0.92
N THR A 87 4.35 -10.79 0.24
CA THR A 87 3.56 -11.90 0.76
C THR A 87 2.27 -11.29 1.25
N ALA A 88 1.20 -11.46 0.48
CA ALA A 88 -0.15 -11.16 0.93
C ALA A 88 -0.41 -11.96 2.21
N ARG A 89 -0.19 -11.33 3.36
CA ARG A 89 -0.70 -11.81 4.64
C ARG A 89 -1.87 -10.90 4.95
N PRO A 90 -3.12 -11.33 4.69
CA PRO A 90 -4.26 -10.58 5.20
C PRO A 90 -4.10 -10.49 6.72
N CYS A 91 -4.08 -9.26 7.22
CA CYS A 91 -4.12 -9.00 8.65
C CYS A 91 -5.45 -9.56 9.15
N ARG A 92 -5.39 -10.53 10.08
CA ARG A 92 -6.53 -11.20 10.67
C ARG A 92 -7.06 -10.40 11.85
#